data_AF-A0AAW7YSF7-F1
#
_entry.id   AF-A0AAW7YSF7-F1
#
_cell.length_a   1.000
_cell.length_b   1.000
_cell.length_c   1.000
_cell.angle_alpha   90.00
_cell.angle_beta   90.00
_cell.angle_gamma   90.00
#
_symmetry.space_group_name_H-M   'P 1'
#
loop_
_entity.id
_entity.type
_entity.pdbx_description
1 polymer ?
#
loop_
_entity_poly.entity_id
_entity_poly.type
_entity_poly.pdbx_seq_one_letter_code
_entity_poly.pdbx_strand_id
1 'polypeptide(L)'
;YLPEPLKHRGFDVYFVPETLFLGDLGLWGMLLGVAATVIAAFTVFGSFLLQSGGGHALLNLALRVGGRSRGGAAKIATIASGLFGMVSG
;
A
#
# COMPACT_ATOMS: atom_id res chain seq x y z
N TYR A 1 23.35 -14.97 29.21
CA TYR A 1 23.14 -13.71 29.95
C TYR A 1 23.57 -12.56 29.05
N LEU A 2 22.63 -11.75 28.57
CA LEU A 2 22.94 -10.61 27.70
C LEU A 2 23.45 -9.40 28.51
N PRO A 3 24.34 -8.56 27.94
CA PRO A 3 24.90 -7.38 28.59
C PRO A 3 23.82 -6.34 28.93
N GLU A 4 24.05 -5.60 30.02
CA GLU A 4 23.09 -4.70 30.68
C GLU A 4 22.32 -3.71 29.77
N PRO A 5 22.89 -3.12 28.70
CA PRO A 5 22.14 -2.22 27.82
C PRO A 5 21.00 -2.89 27.04
N LEU A 6 21.06 -4.22 26.87
CA LEU A 6 20.08 -5.03 26.13
C LEU A 6 19.21 -5.89 27.07
N LYS A 7 19.38 -5.72 28.38
CA LYS A 7 18.73 -6.57 29.39
C LYS A 7 17.37 -5.99 29.75
N HIS A 8 16.34 -6.39 29.01
CA HIS A 8 14.94 -6.12 29.36
C HIS A 8 14.47 -7.07 30.49
N ARG A 9 13.47 -6.64 31.26
CA ARG A 9 12.71 -7.51 32.17
C ARG A 9 12.07 -8.60 31.29
N GLY A 10 12.55 -9.84 31.41
CA GLY A 10 12.13 -10.94 30.54
C GLY A 10 10.61 -11.01 30.45
N PHE A 11 10.10 -11.06 29.23
CA PHE A 11 8.68 -11.25 28.97
C PHE A 11 8.37 -12.75 28.87
N ASP A 12 7.19 -13.12 29.35
CA ASP A 12 6.67 -14.46 29.12
C ASP A 12 6.51 -14.68 27.62
N VAL A 13 6.95 -15.84 27.13
CA VAL A 13 6.85 -16.20 25.70
C VAL A 13 5.41 -16.25 25.22
N TYR A 14 4.45 -16.45 26.14
CA TYR A 14 3.02 -16.44 25.86
C TYR A 14 2.41 -15.03 25.79
N PHE A 15 3.04 -14.03 26.41
CA PHE A 15 2.53 -12.66 26.44
C PHE A 15 2.52 -11.98 25.06
N VAL A 16 3.55 -12.25 24.25
CA VAL A 16 3.69 -11.68 22.89
C VAL A 16 2.58 -12.16 21.95
N PRO A 17 2.34 -13.48 21.75
CA PRO A 17 1.25 -13.93 20.90
C PRO A 17 -0.12 -13.54 21.46
N GLU A 18 -0.32 -13.56 22.78
CA GLU A 18 -1.58 -13.13 23.38
C GLU A 18 -1.90 -11.66 23.04
N THR A 19 -0.93 -10.76 23.19
CA THR A 19 -1.10 -9.34 22.84
C THR A 19 -1.28 -9.13 21.34
N LEU A 20 -0.57 -9.88 20.50
CA LEU A 20 -0.66 -9.74 19.03
C LEU A 20 -1.96 -10.29 18.44
N PHE A 21 -2.52 -11.37 19.00
CA PHE A 21 -3.74 -11.97 18.46
C PHE A 21 -4.99 -11.49 19.21
N LEU A 22 -4.99 -11.53 20.54
CA LEU A 22 -6.16 -11.22 21.36
C LEU A 22 -6.20 -9.76 21.81
N GLY A 23 -5.12 -9.00 21.65
CA GLY A 23 -5.09 -7.58 21.97
C GLY A 23 -6.01 -6.76 21.05
N ASP A 24 -6.55 -5.66 21.58
CA ASP A 24 -7.43 -4.73 20.85
C ASP A 24 -6.70 -4.05 19.66
N LEU A 25 -5.42 -3.75 19.84
CA LEU A 25 -4.51 -3.31 18.78
C LEU A 25 -3.89 -4.48 17.98
N GLY A 26 -4.25 -5.71 18.33
CA GLY A 26 -3.79 -6.93 17.70
C GLY A 26 -4.42 -7.17 16.34
N LEU A 27 -4.08 -8.31 15.76
CA LEU A 27 -4.50 -8.74 14.43
C LEU A 27 -6.02 -8.75 14.27
N TRP A 28 -6.75 -9.31 15.24
CA TRP A 28 -8.21 -9.44 15.15
C TRP A 28 -8.97 -8.16 15.48
N GLY A 29 -8.33 -7.18 16.12
CA GLY A 29 -8.94 -5.90 16.48
C GLY A 29 -8.72 -4.84 15.41
N MET A 30 -7.98 -3.80 15.76
CA MET A 30 -7.76 -2.62 14.89
C MET A 30 -7.20 -2.99 13.51
N LEU A 31 -6.26 -3.94 13.43
CA LEU A 31 -5.62 -4.29 12.16
C LEU A 31 -6.63 -4.90 11.16
N LEU A 32 -7.43 -5.88 11.59
CA LEU A 32 -8.51 -6.44 10.77
C LEU A 32 -9.57 -5.38 10.46
N GLY A 33 -9.89 -4.51 11.41
CA GLY A 33 -10.85 -3.41 11.23
C GLY A 33 -10.45 -2.47 10.09
N VAL A 34 -9.20 -1.98 10.09
CA VAL A 34 -8.68 -1.12 9.01
C VAL A 34 -8.58 -1.88 7.69
N ALA A 35 -8.16 -3.15 7.73
CA ALA A 35 -8.08 -3.98 6.54
C ALA A 35 -9.45 -4.17 5.87
N ALA A 36 -10.50 -4.45 6.65
CA ALA A 36 -11.84 -4.69 6.14
C ALA A 36 -12.57 -3.42 5.70
N THR A 37 -12.32 -2.28 6.35
CA THR A 37 -13.07 -1.04 6.09
C THR A 37 -12.41 -0.13 5.06
N VAL A 38 -11.08 -0.01 5.08
CA VAL A 38 -10.33 0.92 4.22
C VAL A 38 -9.63 0.17 3.09
N ILE A 39 -8.80 -0.81 3.43
CA ILE A 39 -7.92 -1.48 2.45
C ILE A 39 -8.73 -2.34 1.47
N ALA A 40 -9.74 -3.07 1.96
CA ALA A 40 -10.59 -3.90 1.11
C ALA A 40 -11.38 -3.06 0.09
N ALA A 41 -11.99 -1.95 0.53
CA ALA A 41 -12.71 -1.04 -0.36
C ALA A 41 -11.78 -0.45 -1.44
N PHE A 42 -10.60 0.02 -1.04
CA PHE A 42 -9.61 0.56 -1.98
C PHE A 42 -9.12 -0.50 -2.98
N THR A 43 -8.87 -1.72 -2.53
CA THR A 43 -8.37 -2.82 -3.38
C THR A 43 -9.44 -3.29 -4.38
N VAL A 44 -10.70 -3.42 -3.95
CA VAL A 44 -11.82 -3.76 -4.84
C VAL A 44 -12.03 -2.66 -5.87
N PHE A 45 -12.01 -1.40 -5.46
CA PHE A 45 -12.16 -0.28 -6.38
C PHE A 45 -10.96 -0.16 -7.34
N GLY A 46 -9.73 -0.31 -6.84
CA GLY A 46 -8.52 -0.25 -7.65
C GLY A 46 -8.46 -1.36 -8.69
N SER A 47 -8.79 -2.60 -8.31
CA SER A 47 -8.89 -3.72 -9.27
C SER A 47 -10.00 -3.49 -10.29
N PHE A 48 -11.17 -3.00 -9.87
CA PHE A 48 -12.25 -2.63 -10.78
C PHE A 48 -11.83 -1.56 -11.79
N LEU A 49 -11.18 -0.48 -11.36
CA LEU A 49 -10.67 0.57 -12.24
C LEU A 49 -9.62 0.07 -13.23
N LEU A 50 -8.73 -0.83 -12.79
CA LEU A 50 -7.74 -1.44 -13.67
C LEU A 50 -8.42 -2.31 -14.74
N GLN A 51 -9.40 -3.12 -14.35
CA GLN A 51 -10.15 -3.99 -15.25
C GLN A 51 -11.07 -3.22 -16.21
N SER A 52 -11.66 -2.11 -15.76
CA SER A 52 -12.55 -1.26 -16.57
C SER A 52 -11.82 -0.43 -17.62
N GLY A 53 -10.50 -0.56 -17.74
CA GLY A 53 -9.67 0.19 -18.68
C GLY A 53 -9.19 1.54 -18.17
N GLY A 54 -9.34 1.84 -16.87
CA GLY A 54 -8.79 3.05 -16.24
C GLY A 54 -7.28 3.16 -16.42
N GLY A 55 -6.55 2.05 -16.34
CA GLY A 55 -5.11 2.03 -16.64
C GLY A 55 -4.78 2.48 -18.07
N HIS A 56 -5.56 2.03 -19.05
CA HIS A 56 -5.42 2.49 -20.45
C HIS A 56 -5.81 3.97 -20.61
N ALA A 57 -6.80 4.45 -19.88
CA ALA A 57 -7.19 5.86 -19.89
C ALA A 57 -6.05 6.76 -19.33
N LEU A 58 -5.40 6.36 -18.24
CA LEU A 58 -4.26 7.08 -17.65
C LEU A 58 -3.04 7.07 -18.59
N LEU A 59 -2.77 5.93 -19.24
CA LEU A 59 -1.71 5.84 -20.25
C LEU A 59 -1.99 6.74 -21.46
N ASN A 60 -3.24 6.74 -21.96
CA ASN A 60 -3.65 7.62 -23.06
C ASN A 60 -3.56 9.10 -22.69
N LEU A 61 -3.85 9.46 -21.44
CA LEU A 61 -3.64 10.82 -20.92
C LEU A 61 -2.15 11.18 -20.92
N ALA A 62 -1.28 10.30 -20.40
CA ALA A 62 0.17 10.51 -20.42
C ALA A 62 0.72 10.66 -21.84
N LEU A 63 0.23 9.87 -22.80
CA LEU A 63 0.56 9.96 -24.22
C LEU A 63 0.17 11.32 -24.81
N ARG A 64 -1.04 11.81 -24.51
CA ARG A 64 -1.53 13.12 -25.00
C ARG A 64 -0.73 14.28 -24.43
N VAL A 65 -0.35 14.21 -23.15
CA VAL A 65 0.38 15.28 -22.46
C VAL A 65 1.88 15.27 -22.82
N GLY A 66 2.52 14.09 -22.86
CA GLY A 66 3.97 13.95 -23.05
C GLY A 66 4.43 13.70 -24.49
N GLY A 67 3.55 13.22 -25.38
CA GLY A 67 3.96 12.62 -26.66
C GLY A 67 4.42 13.60 -27.75
N ARG A 68 4.05 14.87 -27.70
CA ARG A 68 4.38 15.86 -28.77
C ARG A 68 5.74 16.57 -28.59
N SER A 69 6.44 16.33 -27.50
CA SER A 69 7.69 17.03 -27.16
C SER A 69 8.94 16.22 -27.49
N ARG A 70 10.10 16.87 -27.72
CA ARG A 70 11.41 16.20 -27.72
C ARG A 70 11.59 15.45 -26.39
N GLY A 71 12.01 14.17 -26.47
CA GLY A 71 12.07 13.27 -25.32
C GLY A 71 10.71 12.69 -24.89
N GLY A 72 9.72 12.65 -25.79
CA GLY A 72 8.34 12.26 -25.47
C GLY A 72 8.22 10.94 -24.71
N ALA A 73 8.95 9.90 -25.10
CA ALA A 73 8.94 8.61 -24.41
C ALA A 73 9.35 8.71 -22.93
N ALA A 74 10.37 9.51 -22.61
CA ALA A 74 10.81 9.72 -21.23
C ALA A 74 9.75 10.48 -20.41
N LYS A 75 9.15 11.53 -20.98
CA LYS A 75 8.09 12.30 -20.31
C LYS A 75 6.84 11.47 -20.07
N ILE A 76 6.42 10.69 -21.06
CA ILE A 76 5.28 9.77 -20.94
C ILE A 76 5.54 8.76 -19.82
N ALA A 77 6.74 8.19 -19.74
CA ALA A 77 7.09 7.24 -18.68
C ALA A 77 7.01 7.86 -17.28
N THR A 78 7.54 9.08 -17.08
CA THR A 78 7.47 9.77 -15.79
C THR A 78 6.03 10.14 -15.42
N ILE A 79 5.24 10.66 -16.36
CA ILE A 79 3.84 11.06 -16.12
C ILE A 79 2.97 9.82 -15.84
N ALA A 80 3.12 8.76 -16.63
CA ALA A 80 2.42 7.50 -16.41
C ALA A 80 2.78 6.91 -15.04
N SER A 81 4.08 6.87 -14.67
CA SER A 81 4.52 6.38 -13.37
C SER A 81 3.90 7.16 -12.20
N GLY A 82 3.80 8.49 -12.31
CA GLY A 82 3.11 9.31 -11.31
C GLY A 82 1.60 9.02 -11.23
N LEU A 83 0.93 8.91 -12.37
CA LEU A 83 -0.51 8.58 -12.44
C LEU A 83 -0.83 7.19 -11.88
N PHE A 84 -0.03 6.18 -12.23
CA PHE A 84 -0.16 4.83 -11.67
C PHE A 84 0.23 4.79 -10.19
N GLY A 85 1.22 5.58 -9.77
CA GLY A 85 1.61 5.72 -8.37
C GLY A 85 0.48 6.28 -7.49
N MET A 86 -0.33 7.23 -7.99
CA MET A 86 -1.49 7.75 -7.27
C MET A 86 -2.63 6.74 -7.09
N VAL A 87 -2.70 5.71 -7.94
CA VAL A 87 -3.75 4.66 -7.85
C VAL A 87 -3.33 3.55 -6.88
N SER A 88 -2.03 3.37 -6.66
CA SER A 88 -1.49 2.36 -5.74
C SER A 88 -1.11 2.93 -4.37
N GLY A 89 -1.22 4.26 -4.20
CA GLY A 89 -0.83 5.00 -3.00
C GLY A 89 -1.93 5.06 -1.96
#